data_AF-A0A1C5U2J6-F1
#
_entry.id   AF-A0A1C5U2J6-F1
#
_cell.length_a   1.000
_cell.length_b   1.000
_cell.length_c   1.000
_cell.angle_alpha   90.00
_cell.angle_beta   90.00
_cell.angle_gamma   90.00
#
_symmetry.space_group_name_H-M   'P 1'
#
loop_
_entity.id
_entity.type
_entity.pdbx_description
1 polymer ?
#
loop_
_entity_poly.entity_id
_entity_poly.type
_entity_poly.pdbx_seq_one_letter_code
_entity_poly.pdbx_strand_id
1 'polypeptide(L)'
;MKKNVLTRLALFCCLIVGLSVFSATQVQAHRIWRKYTKLPNGTYTIEKAYYEQKYWQQDGVTLKLGKYFVLNSSVQKKGSGRIYTSDPLKLKLSSKCKFYGNDIEHKKLTKKRVKKILKYSDGYCYDTLEKFHVKNNKVDKVYFCW
;
A
#
# COMPACT_ATOMS: atom_id res chain seq x y z
N MET A 1 -47.97 -19.64 47.81
CA MET A 1 -46.86 -19.95 46.88
C MET A 1 -46.50 -18.71 46.05
N LYS A 2 -45.50 -17.91 46.46
CA LYS A 2 -45.06 -16.71 45.70
C LYS A 2 -43.52 -16.53 45.66
N LYS A 3 -42.74 -17.51 46.17
CA LYS A 3 -41.28 -17.38 46.30
C LYS A 3 -40.51 -17.75 45.02
N ASN A 4 -41.04 -18.63 44.17
CA ASN A 4 -40.30 -19.15 43.01
C ASN A 4 -40.32 -18.24 41.77
N VAL A 5 -41.26 -17.31 41.68
CA VAL A 5 -41.38 -16.38 40.53
C VAL A 5 -40.33 -15.28 40.64
N LEU A 6 -40.11 -14.75 41.85
CA LEU A 6 -39.14 -13.68 42.10
C LEU A 6 -37.71 -14.15 41.84
N THR A 7 -37.37 -15.39 42.26
CA THR A 7 -36.05 -15.99 42.02
C THR A 7 -35.78 -16.26 40.55
N ARG A 8 -36.81 -16.70 39.80
CA ARG A 8 -36.70 -16.91 38.34
C ARG A 8 -36.54 -15.60 37.57
N LEU A 9 -37.23 -14.54 37.99
CA LEU A 9 -37.11 -13.22 37.36
C LEU A 9 -35.72 -12.61 37.60
N ALA A 10 -35.18 -12.75 38.82
CA ALA A 10 -33.83 -12.31 39.14
C ALA A 10 -32.75 -13.06 38.33
N LEU A 11 -32.89 -14.38 38.17
CA LEU A 11 -32.00 -15.19 37.33
C LEU A 11 -32.05 -14.80 35.84
N PHE A 12 -33.25 -14.49 35.32
CA PHE A 12 -33.41 -13.98 33.95
C PHE A 12 -32.75 -12.60 33.76
N CYS A 13 -32.90 -11.69 34.73
CA CYS A 13 -32.22 -10.40 34.70
C CYS A 13 -30.68 -10.54 34.73
N CYS A 14 -30.14 -11.47 35.51
CA CYS A 14 -28.70 -11.73 35.55
C CYS A 14 -28.16 -12.27 34.21
N LEU A 15 -28.93 -13.13 33.52
CA LEU A 15 -28.57 -13.64 32.19
C LEU A 15 -28.58 -12.52 31.13
N ILE A 16 -29.59 -11.64 31.15
CA ILE A 16 -29.69 -10.53 30.20
C ILE A 16 -28.57 -9.49 30.41
N VAL A 17 -28.25 -9.17 31.66
CA VAL A 17 -27.14 -8.26 31.99
C VAL A 17 -25.79 -8.87 31.62
N GLY A 18 -25.58 -10.18 31.88
CA GLY A 18 -24.35 -10.89 31.48
C GLY A 18 -24.12 -10.94 29.96
N LEU A 19 -25.20 -11.07 29.17
CA LEU A 19 -25.16 -11.02 27.70
C LEU A 19 -24.91 -9.60 27.15
N SER A 20 -25.40 -8.56 27.84
CA SER A 20 -25.20 -7.16 27.42
C SER A 20 -23.79 -6.62 27.66
N VAL A 21 -22.99 -7.24 28.55
CA VAL A 21 -21.57 -6.87 28.77
C VAL A 21 -20.63 -7.43 27.69
N PHE A 22 -21.08 -8.41 26.89
CA PHE A 22 -20.31 -8.95 25.76
C PHE A 22 -20.49 -8.18 24.45
N SER A 23 -21.27 -7.09 24.45
CA SER A 23 -21.65 -6.36 23.23
C SER A 23 -21.16 -4.92 23.22
N ALA A 24 -19.88 -4.66 23.49
CA ALA A 24 -19.32 -3.32 23.22
C ALA A 24 -17.80 -3.23 23.08
N THR A 25 -17.03 -4.30 23.17
CA THR A 25 -15.75 -4.30 22.44
C THR A 25 -16.09 -4.55 20.98
N GLN A 26 -16.59 -3.52 20.29
CA GLN A 26 -16.19 -3.38 18.91
C GLN A 26 -14.67 -3.35 18.99
N VAL A 27 -14.05 -4.51 18.71
CA VAL A 27 -12.67 -4.53 18.27
C VAL A 27 -12.73 -3.69 17.02
N GLN A 28 -12.53 -2.38 17.20
CA GLN A 28 -12.27 -1.46 16.13
C GLN A 28 -11.03 -2.08 15.52
N ALA A 29 -11.23 -2.85 14.46
CA ALA A 29 -10.19 -3.35 13.61
C ALA A 29 -9.63 -2.08 12.96
N HIS A 30 -8.83 -1.34 13.74
CA HIS A 30 -7.85 -0.45 13.20
C HIS A 30 -7.07 -1.37 12.28
N ARG A 31 -7.30 -1.26 10.96
CA ARG A 31 -6.57 -2.02 9.97
C ARG A 31 -5.14 -1.51 10.13
N ILE A 32 -4.37 -2.17 10.99
CA ILE A 32 -2.96 -1.88 11.20
C ILE A 32 -2.32 -2.36 9.91
N TRP A 33 -2.29 -1.47 8.91
CA TRP A 33 -1.56 -1.68 7.69
C TRP A 33 -0.12 -1.95 8.12
N ARG A 34 0.34 -3.20 7.99
CA ARG A 34 1.75 -3.52 8.21
C ARG A 34 2.53 -2.64 7.25
N LYS A 35 3.25 -1.65 7.77
CA LYS A 35 4.12 -0.80 6.96
C LYS A 35 5.26 -1.67 6.41
N TYR A 36 5.14 -2.08 5.15
CA TYR A 36 6.15 -2.92 4.52
C TYR A 36 7.40 -2.10 4.23
N THR A 37 8.49 -2.43 4.93
CA THR A 37 9.84 -1.88 4.67
C THR A 37 10.68 -2.78 3.75
N LYS A 38 10.16 -3.96 3.44
CA LYS A 38 10.79 -4.94 2.56
C LYS A 38 9.77 -5.52 1.59
N LEU A 39 10.21 -5.81 0.37
CA LEU A 39 9.42 -6.51 -0.63
C LEU A 39 10.14 -7.79 -1.08
N PRO A 40 9.42 -8.90 -1.29
CA PRO A 40 10.00 -10.09 -1.89
C PRO A 40 10.43 -9.82 -3.33
N ASN A 41 11.28 -10.69 -3.87
CA ASN A 41 11.73 -10.56 -5.25
C ASN A 41 10.54 -10.63 -6.22
N GLY A 42 10.55 -9.76 -7.23
CA GLY A 42 9.50 -9.71 -8.23
C GLY A 42 9.30 -8.33 -8.84
N THR A 43 8.29 -8.24 -9.68
CA THR A 43 7.89 -7.01 -10.37
C THR A 43 6.61 -6.47 -9.76
N TYR A 44 6.57 -5.15 -9.59
CA TYR A 44 5.50 -4.45 -8.90
C TYR A 44 4.97 -3.31 -9.76
N THR A 45 3.68 -3.03 -9.61
CA THR A 45 2.96 -1.89 -10.21
C THR A 45 2.28 -1.09 -9.09
N ILE A 46 1.87 0.13 -9.39
CA ILE A 46 0.94 0.87 -8.51
C ILE A 46 -0.38 0.10 -8.43
N GLU A 47 -1.03 0.11 -7.26
CA GLU A 47 -2.37 -0.46 -7.08
C GLU A 47 -3.44 0.43 -7.74
N LYS A 48 -3.60 0.33 -9.07
CA LYS A 48 -4.51 1.21 -9.83
C LYS A 48 -5.96 1.16 -9.34
N ALA A 49 -6.51 -0.02 -9.07
CA ALA A 49 -7.92 -0.20 -8.68
C ALA A 49 -8.33 0.65 -7.46
N TYR A 50 -7.43 0.82 -6.49
CA TYR A 50 -7.70 1.65 -5.32
C TYR A 50 -7.82 3.15 -5.66
N TYR A 51 -6.97 3.64 -6.57
CA TYR A 51 -6.91 5.05 -6.96
C TYR A 51 -7.88 5.41 -8.10
N GLU A 52 -8.28 4.45 -8.93
CA GLU A 52 -9.37 4.63 -9.90
C GLU A 52 -10.70 4.86 -9.18
N GLN A 53 -10.94 4.16 -8.07
CA GLN A 53 -12.12 4.38 -7.23
C GLN A 53 -12.06 5.69 -6.44
N LYS A 54 -10.86 6.22 -6.18
CA LYS A 54 -10.62 7.42 -5.36
C LYS A 54 -9.69 8.38 -6.08
N TYR A 55 -10.17 8.97 -7.17
CA TYR A 55 -9.37 9.83 -8.04
C TYR A 55 -8.69 11.00 -7.28
N TRP A 56 -9.35 11.55 -6.25
CA TRP A 56 -8.79 12.60 -5.39
C TRP A 56 -7.56 12.19 -4.59
N GLN A 57 -7.23 10.89 -4.53
CA GLN A 57 -6.02 10.37 -3.90
C GLN A 57 -4.85 10.19 -4.88
N GLN A 58 -5.06 10.38 -6.18
CA GLN A 58 -4.00 10.25 -7.18
C GLN A 58 -2.89 11.30 -6.96
N ASP A 59 -3.24 12.51 -6.52
CA ASP A 59 -2.29 13.55 -6.13
C ASP A 59 -1.43 13.12 -4.91
N GLY A 60 -1.88 12.16 -4.11
CA GLY A 60 -1.07 11.59 -3.03
C GLY A 60 0.08 10.69 -3.53
N VAL A 61 -0.01 10.18 -4.77
CA VAL A 61 0.84 9.12 -5.32
C VAL A 61 2.09 9.71 -5.95
N THR A 62 3.11 9.88 -5.10
CA THR A 62 4.37 10.52 -5.50
C THR A 62 5.58 9.58 -5.41
N LEU A 63 6.56 9.77 -6.31
CA LEU A 63 7.83 9.07 -6.35
C LEU A 63 9.00 10.03 -6.16
N LYS A 64 9.86 9.75 -5.18
CA LYS A 64 11.14 10.45 -4.97
C LYS A 64 12.33 9.50 -5.17
N LEU A 65 13.31 9.93 -5.96
CA LEU A 65 14.53 9.15 -6.27
C LEU A 65 15.80 9.81 -5.73
N GLY A 66 16.52 9.07 -4.87
CA GLY A 66 17.83 9.47 -4.34
C GLY A 66 18.76 8.28 -4.15
N LYS A 67 19.17 8.06 -2.89
CA LYS A 67 19.72 6.78 -2.39
C LYS A 67 18.63 5.71 -2.26
N TYR A 68 17.40 6.18 -2.02
CA TYR A 68 16.21 5.36 -1.88
C TYR A 68 15.24 5.63 -3.04
N PHE A 69 14.48 4.61 -3.37
CA PHE A 69 13.22 4.67 -4.11
C PHE A 69 12.13 4.85 -3.06
N VAL A 70 11.49 6.02 -3.04
CA VAL A 70 10.43 6.34 -2.07
C VAL A 70 9.13 6.57 -2.83
N LEU A 71 8.17 5.66 -2.68
CA LEU A 71 6.87 5.71 -3.33
C LEU A 71 5.77 5.86 -2.28
N ASN A 72 5.02 6.95 -2.35
CA ASN A 72 3.89 7.20 -1.45
C ASN A 72 2.61 6.54 -1.96
N SER A 73 2.59 5.21 -1.99
CA SER A 73 1.47 4.44 -2.51
C SER A 73 1.53 2.97 -2.07
N SER A 74 0.42 2.27 -2.24
CA SER A 74 0.36 0.82 -2.21
C SER A 74 0.83 0.23 -3.54
N VAL A 75 1.51 -0.92 -3.48
CA VAL A 75 2.01 -1.61 -4.68
C VAL A 75 1.46 -3.01 -4.79
N GLN A 76 1.21 -3.45 -6.02
CA GLN A 76 0.73 -4.78 -6.32
C GLN A 76 1.84 -5.62 -6.97
N LYS A 77 2.06 -6.85 -6.50
CA LYS A 77 3.02 -7.77 -7.10
C LYS A 77 2.41 -8.48 -8.32
N LYS A 78 3.04 -8.33 -9.49
CA LYS A 78 2.65 -9.08 -10.70
C LYS A 78 2.72 -10.60 -10.47
N GLY A 79 1.78 -11.32 -11.07
CA GLY A 79 1.62 -12.77 -10.93
C GLY A 79 0.74 -13.16 -9.73
N SER A 80 1.08 -12.71 -8.53
CA SER A 80 0.29 -13.06 -7.32
C SER A 80 -0.89 -12.14 -7.01
N GLY A 81 -0.92 -10.93 -7.57
CA GLY A 81 -1.94 -9.91 -7.25
C GLY A 81 -1.88 -9.35 -5.82
N ARG A 82 -0.99 -9.86 -4.96
CA ARG A 82 -0.84 -9.43 -3.58
C ARG A 82 -0.48 -7.95 -3.47
N ILE A 83 -1.24 -7.23 -2.66
CA ILE A 83 -1.07 -5.81 -2.38
C ILE A 83 -0.18 -5.63 -1.14
N TYR A 84 0.75 -4.69 -1.24
CA TYR A 84 1.64 -4.28 -0.16
C TYR A 84 1.38 -2.79 0.10
N THR A 85 0.65 -2.52 1.18
CA THR A 85 0.32 -1.17 1.62
C THR A 85 1.46 -0.59 2.43
N SER A 86 1.91 0.61 2.08
CA SER A 86 2.98 1.29 2.81
C SER A 86 2.77 2.78 2.80
N ASP A 87 3.28 3.43 3.85
CA ASP A 87 3.07 4.85 4.07
C ASP A 87 4.39 5.47 4.59
N PRO A 88 5.30 5.89 3.69
CA PRO A 88 5.48 5.52 2.27
C PRO A 88 6.38 4.26 2.08
N LEU A 89 6.37 3.64 0.88
CA LEU A 89 7.30 2.56 0.52
C LEU A 89 8.72 3.12 0.36
N LYS A 90 9.67 2.67 1.18
CA LYS A 90 11.07 3.12 1.10
C LYS A 90 12.03 1.95 0.88
N LEU A 91 12.50 1.80 -0.36
CA LEU A 91 13.45 0.75 -0.75
C LEU A 91 14.79 1.34 -1.16
N LYS A 92 15.89 0.62 -0.93
CA LYS A 92 17.21 1.04 -1.43
C LYS A 92 17.26 0.89 -2.94
N LEU A 93 17.80 1.88 -3.64
CA LEU A 93 18.16 1.72 -5.04
C LEU A 93 19.45 0.90 -5.14
N SER A 94 19.46 -0.07 -6.04
CA SER A 94 20.70 -0.75 -6.44
C SER A 94 21.66 0.25 -7.07
N SER A 95 22.96 0.11 -6.81
CA SER A 95 23.99 0.93 -7.48
C SER A 95 23.99 0.72 -8.99
N LYS A 96 23.55 -0.45 -9.45
CA LYS A 96 23.41 -0.81 -10.87
C LYS A 96 21.96 -0.65 -11.39
N CYS A 97 21.11 0.10 -10.68
CA CYS A 97 19.71 0.26 -11.06
C CYS A 97 19.59 0.83 -12.48
N LYS A 98 18.73 0.20 -13.29
CA LYS A 98 18.45 0.60 -14.67
C LYS A 98 17.10 1.31 -14.74
N PHE A 99 17.02 2.37 -15.53
CA PHE A 99 15.79 3.11 -15.77
C PHE A 99 15.41 2.97 -17.23
N TYR A 100 14.13 2.79 -17.51
CA TYR A 100 13.59 2.58 -18.85
C TYR A 100 12.39 3.50 -19.05
N GLY A 101 12.23 4.04 -20.26
CA GLY A 101 11.05 4.80 -20.67
C GLY A 101 10.23 4.01 -21.68
N ASN A 102 8.93 4.26 -21.74
CA ASN A 102 7.97 3.52 -22.57
C ASN A 102 7.96 3.92 -24.07
N ASP A 103 9.04 4.52 -24.59
CA ASP A 103 9.25 4.55 -26.05
C ASP A 103 9.17 3.10 -26.56
N ILE A 104 8.75 2.89 -27.82
CA ILE A 104 8.43 1.59 -28.46
C ILE A 104 9.46 0.46 -28.15
N GLU A 105 10.71 0.79 -27.79
CA GLU A 105 11.79 -0.13 -27.48
C GLU A 105 12.21 -0.23 -25.99
N HIS A 106 11.45 0.34 -25.04
CA HIS A 106 11.86 0.45 -23.64
C HIS A 106 13.26 1.07 -23.49
N LYS A 107 13.50 2.21 -24.12
CA LYS A 107 14.84 2.81 -24.19
C LYS A 107 15.38 3.11 -22.79
N LYS A 108 16.65 2.78 -22.58
CA LYS A 108 17.34 3.04 -21.30
C LYS A 108 17.47 4.54 -21.06
N LEU A 109 17.03 5.00 -19.90
CA LEU A 109 17.12 6.38 -19.45
C LEU A 109 18.32 6.59 -18.51
N THR A 110 18.91 7.78 -18.57
CA THR A 110 19.92 8.20 -17.59
C THR A 110 19.24 8.69 -16.31
N LYS A 111 19.92 8.55 -15.16
CA LYS A 111 19.41 9.04 -13.87
C LYS A 111 19.12 10.55 -13.90
N LYS A 112 19.89 11.33 -14.66
CA LYS A 112 19.67 12.77 -14.86
C LYS A 112 18.35 13.04 -15.59
N ARG A 113 18.05 12.30 -16.67
CA ARG A 113 16.79 12.42 -17.42
C ARG A 113 15.59 12.03 -16.55
N VAL A 114 15.68 10.95 -15.80
CA VAL A 114 14.61 10.54 -14.87
C VAL A 114 14.32 11.59 -13.82
N LYS A 115 15.35 12.18 -13.20
CA LYS A 115 15.16 13.28 -12.24
C LYS A 115 14.49 14.50 -12.87
N LYS A 116 14.76 14.80 -14.15
CA LYS A 116 14.10 15.89 -14.88
C LYS A 116 12.62 15.58 -15.12
N ILE A 117 12.30 14.35 -15.51
CA ILE A 117 10.91 13.88 -15.70
C ILE A 117 10.14 14.00 -14.38
N LEU A 118 10.69 13.45 -13.29
CA LEU A 118 10.04 13.53 -11.97
C LEU A 118 9.90 14.97 -11.46
N LYS A 119 10.82 15.88 -11.82
CA LYS A 119 10.68 17.30 -11.47
C LYS A 119 9.57 17.97 -12.29
N TYR A 120 9.44 17.61 -13.56
CA TYR A 120 8.39 18.15 -14.43
C TYR A 120 7.00 17.68 -14.01
N SER A 121 6.88 16.45 -13.51
CA SER A 121 5.63 15.89 -13.02
C SER A 121 5.38 16.17 -11.53
N ASP A 122 6.16 17.03 -10.87
CA ASP A 122 6.13 17.25 -9.41
C ASP A 122 6.18 15.95 -8.56
N GLY A 123 6.76 14.90 -9.12
CA GLY A 123 6.85 13.58 -8.51
C GLY A 123 5.58 12.74 -8.65
N TYR A 124 4.48 13.26 -9.20
CA TYR A 124 3.27 12.49 -9.48
C TYR A 124 3.60 11.32 -10.40
N CYS A 125 3.20 10.12 -9.96
CA CYS A 125 3.62 8.88 -10.59
C CYS A 125 2.50 7.92 -10.95
N TYR A 126 1.24 8.32 -10.73
CA TYR A 126 0.07 7.53 -11.13
C TYR A 126 0.10 7.17 -12.63
N ASP A 127 0.43 8.13 -13.49
CA ASP A 127 0.57 7.92 -14.94
C ASP A 127 2.02 7.83 -15.43
N THR A 128 2.99 8.25 -14.62
CA THR A 128 4.41 8.26 -15.04
C THR A 128 5.19 7.01 -14.64
N LEU A 129 4.75 6.24 -13.63
CA LEU A 129 5.40 4.99 -13.22
C LEU A 129 4.58 3.78 -13.69
N GLU A 130 5.16 2.99 -14.57
CA GLU A 130 4.52 1.76 -15.06
C GLU A 130 4.73 0.61 -14.07
N LYS A 131 6.00 0.30 -13.78
CA LYS A 131 6.41 -0.85 -12.97
C LYS A 131 7.84 -0.69 -12.46
N PHE A 132 8.18 -1.45 -11.43
CA PHE A 132 9.56 -1.57 -10.95
C PHE A 132 9.88 -3.01 -10.53
N HIS A 133 11.16 -3.36 -10.57
CA HIS A 133 11.65 -4.67 -10.16
C HIS A 133 12.38 -4.57 -8.82
N VAL A 134 12.11 -5.53 -7.95
CA VAL A 134 12.80 -5.71 -6.67
C VAL A 134 13.59 -7.01 -6.72
N LYS A 135 14.89 -6.89 -6.43
CA LYS A 135 15.80 -8.02 -6.26
C LYS A 135 16.62 -7.81 -5.00
N ASN A 136 16.64 -8.79 -4.11
CA ASN A 136 17.33 -8.77 -2.82
C ASN A 136 16.95 -7.53 -1.99
N ASN A 137 15.66 -7.22 -1.95
CA ASN A 137 15.09 -6.07 -1.26
C ASN A 137 15.64 -4.70 -1.72
N LYS A 138 16.11 -4.61 -2.96
CA LYS A 138 16.54 -3.37 -3.61
C LYS A 138 15.82 -3.21 -4.93
N VAL A 139 15.56 -1.98 -5.31
CA VAL A 139 15.04 -1.66 -6.63
C VAL A 139 16.20 -1.64 -7.62
N ASP A 140 16.15 -2.52 -8.61
CA ASP A 140 17.21 -2.66 -9.63
C ASP A 140 16.75 -2.31 -11.05
N LYS A 141 15.43 -2.22 -11.30
CA LYS A 141 14.87 -1.68 -12.54
C LYS A 141 13.62 -0.84 -12.26
N VAL A 142 13.47 0.28 -12.97
CA VAL A 142 12.26 1.12 -12.92
C VAL A 142 11.86 1.49 -14.34
N TYR A 143 10.57 1.40 -14.63
CA TYR A 143 9.98 1.63 -15.94
C TYR A 143 8.99 2.78 -15.84
N PHE A 144 9.22 3.81 -16.65
CA PHE A 144 8.39 5.01 -16.70
C PHE A 144 7.52 5.02 -17.95
N CYS A 145 6.26 5.39 -17.82
CA CYS A 145 5.42 5.83 -18.91
C CYS A 145 5.59 7.35 -19.06
N TRP A 146 5.76 7.82 -20.28
CA TRP A 146 5.77 9.24 -20.64
C TRP A 146 4.87 9.38 -21.85
#